data_AF-A0A179UIJ8-F1
#
_entry.id   AF-A0A179UIJ8-F1
#
_cell.length_a   1.000
_cell.length_b   1.000
_cell.length_c   1.000
_cell.angle_alpha   90.00
_cell.angle_beta   90.00
_cell.angle_gamma   90.00
#
_symmetry.space_group_name_H-M   'P 1'
#
loop_
_entity.id
_entity.type
_entity.pdbx_description
1 polymer ?
#
loop_
_entity_poly.entity_id
_entity_poly.type
_entity_poly.pdbx_seq_one_letter_code
_entity_poly.pdbx_strand_id
1 'polypeptide(L)'
;RMNCCKSLCEICFYQKSENLIFFKIIFTCLVCEIDERNHQFQCSVLDVIQVVAEFTLITLFKYDVKTMTHHYCVTLTVRNTQLIMNIAKTLR
;
A
#
# COMPACT_ATOMS: atom_id res chain seq x y z
N ARG A 1 -13.95 -14.72 13.51
CA ARG A 1 -12.73 -14.88 14.36
C ARG A 1 -11.55 -15.02 13.40
N MET A 2 -10.63 -14.06 13.38
CA MET A 2 -9.47 -14.07 12.47
C MET A 2 -8.58 -15.27 12.80
N ASN A 3 -8.21 -16.07 11.80
CA ASN A 3 -7.30 -17.20 12.00
C ASN A 3 -5.86 -16.66 11.92
N CYS A 4 -5.28 -16.38 13.09
CA CYS A 4 -3.94 -15.80 13.23
C CYS A 4 -2.88 -16.55 12.42
N CYS A 5 -2.94 -17.89 12.39
CA CYS A 5 -1.99 -18.71 11.66
C CYS A 5 -2.05 -18.48 10.14
N LYS A 6 -3.25 -18.26 9.58
CA LYS A 6 -3.40 -17.98 8.14
C LYS A 6 -2.79 -16.63 7.76
N SER A 7 -3.06 -15.60 8.54
CA SER A 7 -2.55 -14.24 8.27
C SER A 7 -1.02 -14.17 8.39
N LEU A 8 -0.41 -14.88 9.35
CA LEU A 8 1.05 -14.95 9.45
C LEU A 8 1.68 -15.67 8.25
N CYS A 9 1.05 -16.74 7.74
CA CYS A 9 1.50 -17.41 6.52
C CYS A 9 1.43 -16.50 5.30
N GLU A 10 0.33 -15.74 5.14
CA GLU A 10 0.18 -14.77 4.05
C GLU A 10 1.26 -13.67 4.12
N ILE A 11 1.51 -13.11 5.30
CA ILE A 11 2.59 -12.11 5.49
C ILE A 11 3.94 -12.68 5.08
N CYS A 12 4.27 -13.89 5.54
CA CYS A 12 5.54 -14.56 5.21
C CYS A 12 5.65 -14.84 3.70
N PHE A 13 4.54 -15.22 3.05
CA PHE A 13 4.47 -15.44 1.62
C PHE A 13 4.75 -14.15 0.83
N TYR A 14 4.02 -13.07 1.13
CA TYR A 14 4.19 -11.80 0.40
C TYR A 14 5.54 -11.13 0.67
N GLN A 15 6.11 -11.26 1.87
CA GLN A 15 7.46 -10.74 2.17
C GLN A 15 8.57 -11.42 1.38
N LYS A 16 8.36 -12.67 0.94
CA LYS A 16 9.32 -13.42 0.10
C LYS A 16 9.08 -13.22 -1.40
N SER A 17 8.00 -12.55 -1.77
CA SER A 17 7.63 -12.34 -3.16
C SER A 17 8.01 -10.94 -3.61
N GLU A 18 8.53 -10.82 -4.82
CA GLU A 18 8.78 -9.54 -5.50
C GLU A 18 7.64 -9.16 -6.46
N ASN A 19 6.56 -9.94 -6.48
CA ASN A 19 5.42 -9.69 -7.36
C ASN A 19 4.63 -8.47 -6.88
N LEU A 20 4.19 -7.66 -7.84
CA LEU A 20 3.19 -6.63 -7.61
C LEU A 20 1.88 -7.28 -7.14
N ILE A 21 1.27 -6.66 -6.14
CA ILE A 21 0.06 -7.10 -5.47
C ILE A 21 -1.17 -6.70 -6.29
N PHE A 22 -1.18 -5.50 -6.89
CA PHE A 22 -2.34 -5.05 -7.64
C PHE A 22 -2.40 -5.67 -9.03
N PHE A 23 -3.61 -5.98 -9.46
CA PHE A 23 -3.84 -6.46 -10.81
C PHE A 23 -3.68 -5.31 -11.82
N LYS A 24 -2.78 -5.47 -12.80
CA LYS A 24 -2.41 -4.43 -13.76
C LYS A 24 -3.60 -3.75 -14.45
N ILE A 25 -4.61 -4.52 -14.84
CA ILE A 25 -5.78 -3.99 -15.56
C ILE A 25 -6.57 -3.05 -14.65
N ILE A 26 -6.83 -3.46 -13.41
CA ILE A 26 -7.59 -2.66 -12.45
C ILE A 26 -6.82 -1.38 -12.10
N PHE A 27 -5.51 -1.50 -11.86
CA PHE A 27 -4.66 -0.36 -11.56
C PHE A 27 -4.59 0.64 -12.73
N THR A 28 -4.49 0.14 -13.97
CA THR A 28 -4.50 0.99 -15.17
C THR A 28 -5.82 1.75 -15.30
N CYS A 29 -6.96 1.08 -15.10
CA CYS A 29 -8.27 1.73 -15.12
C CYS A 29 -8.35 2.86 -14.08
N LEU A 30 -7.84 2.63 -12.86
CA LEU A 30 -7.78 3.63 -11.80
C LEU A 30 -6.93 4.86 -12.20
N VAL A 31 -5.75 4.64 -12.78
CA VAL A 31 -4.88 5.75 -13.24
C VAL A 31 -5.57 6.57 -14.32
N CYS A 32 -6.19 5.91 -15.31
CA CYS A 32 -6.93 6.59 -16.37
C CYS A 32 -8.16 7.35 -15.85
N GLU A 33 -8.83 6.85 -14.81
CA GLU A 33 -9.96 7.53 -14.18
C GLU A 33 -9.51 8.78 -13.41
N ILE A 34 -8.41 8.70 -12.67
CA ILE A 34 -7.82 9.84 -11.95
C ILE A 34 -7.33 10.93 -12.91
N ASP A 35 -6.73 10.55 -14.04
CA ASP A 35 -6.29 11.49 -15.08
C ASP A 35 -7.44 11.98 -15.97
N GLU A 36 -8.71 11.65 -15.65
CA GLU A 36 -9.91 11.98 -16.44
C GLU A 36 -9.82 11.52 -17.91
N ARG A 37 -8.98 10.53 -18.20
CA ARG A 37 -8.64 10.05 -19.55
C ARG A 37 -8.03 11.15 -20.44
N ASN A 38 -7.41 12.16 -19.84
CA ASN A 38 -6.82 13.28 -20.56
C ASN A 38 -5.54 12.88 -21.32
N HIS A 39 -4.84 11.84 -20.87
CA HIS A 39 -3.60 11.37 -21.50
C HIS A 39 -3.65 9.88 -21.88
N GLN A 40 -2.99 9.56 -22.99
CA GLN A 40 -2.63 8.17 -23.33
C GLN A 40 -1.27 7.87 -22.74
N PHE A 41 -1.25 7.10 -21.65
CA PHE A 41 0.00 6.65 -21.03
C PHE A 41 0.64 5.52 -21.84
N GLN A 42 1.97 5.56 -21.95
CA GLN A 42 2.73 4.40 -22.41
C GLN A 42 2.65 3.28 -21.37
N CYS A 43 2.66 2.02 -21.80
CA CYS A 43 2.63 0.86 -20.89
C CYS A 43 3.78 0.89 -19.88
N SER A 44 4.99 1.32 -20.29
CA SER A 44 6.15 1.48 -19.40
C SER A 44 5.92 2.51 -18.30
N VAL A 45 5.20 3.60 -18.60
CA VAL A 45 4.87 4.63 -17.62
C VAL A 45 3.87 4.08 -16.59
N LEU A 46 2.85 3.35 -17.04
CA LEU A 46 1.88 2.70 -16.14
C LEU A 46 2.54 1.68 -15.21
N ASP A 47 3.49 0.89 -15.72
CA ASP A 47 4.25 -0.07 -14.91
C ASP A 47 5.06 0.65 -13.82
N VAL A 48 5.74 1.76 -14.14
CA VAL A 48 6.49 2.55 -13.17
C VAL A 48 5.57 3.17 -12.12
N ILE A 49 4.42 3.73 -12.54
CA ILE A 49 3.42 4.29 -11.61
C ILE A 49 2.95 3.20 -10.64
N GLN A 50 2.68 1.98 -11.12
CA GLN A 50 2.25 0.89 -10.26
C GLN A 50 3.34 0.49 -9.26
N VAL A 51 4.59 0.32 -9.71
CA VAL A 51 5.72 -0.02 -8.83
C VAL A 51 5.88 1.03 -7.72
N VAL A 52 5.84 2.31 -8.07
CA VAL A 52 6.00 3.42 -7.11
C VAL A 52 4.81 3.47 -6.13
N ALA A 53 3.58 3.28 -6.62
CA ALA A 53 2.39 3.29 -5.78
C ALA A 53 2.42 2.16 -4.74
N GLU A 54 2.70 0.94 -5.16
CA GLU A 54 2.78 -0.21 -4.26
C GLU A 54 3.93 -0.07 -3.26
N PHE A 55 5.10 0.37 -3.70
CA PHE A 55 6.24 0.63 -2.82
C PHE A 55 5.89 1.68 -1.74
N THR A 56 5.19 2.74 -2.14
CA THR A 56 4.74 3.79 -1.23
C THR A 56 3.77 3.24 -0.19
N LEU A 57 2.79 2.42 -0.61
CA LEU A 57 1.83 1.80 0.29
C LEU A 57 2.48 0.79 1.24
N ILE A 58 3.38 -0.06 0.76
CA ILE A 58 4.14 -1.00 1.59
C ILE A 58 4.91 -0.24 2.67
N THR A 59 5.54 0.87 2.29
CA THR A 59 6.26 1.74 3.23
C THR A 59 5.32 2.34 4.27
N LEU A 60 4.15 2.84 3.86
CA LEU A 60 3.12 3.37 4.76
C LEU A 60 2.65 2.29 5.76
N PHE A 61 2.30 1.10 5.28
CA PHE A 61 1.86 -0.01 6.14
C PHE A 61 2.93 -0.44 7.15
N LYS A 62 4.21 -0.39 6.77
CA LYS A 62 5.32 -0.67 7.69
C LYS A 62 5.37 0.32 8.86
N TYR A 63 5.13 1.61 8.62
CA TYR A 63 5.06 2.61 9.69
C TYR A 63 3.79 2.49 10.52
N ASP A 64 2.67 2.18 9.88
CA ASP A 64 1.39 1.93 10.54
C ASP A 64 1.46 0.76 11.52
N VAL A 65 2.15 -0.33 11.16
CA VAL A 65 2.40 -1.46 12.07
C VAL A 65 3.25 -1.03 13.26
N LYS A 66 4.26 -0.17 13.07
CA LYS A 66 5.05 0.37 14.19
C LYS A 66 4.19 1.19 15.16
N THR A 67 3.35 2.07 14.63
CA THR A 67 2.39 2.85 15.45
C THR A 67 1.43 1.95 16.19
N MET A 68 0.92 0.91 15.53
CA MET A 68 0.05 -0.08 16.14
C MET A 68 0.74 -0.79 17.32
N THR A 69 2.00 -1.20 17.16
CA THR A 69 2.79 -1.81 18.25
C THR A 69 3.05 -0.84 19.40
N HIS A 70 3.27 0.45 19.11
CA HIS A 70 3.45 1.47 20.14
C HIS A 70 2.20 1.63 21.03
N HIS A 71 1.01 1.50 20.45
CA HIS A 71 -0.28 1.56 21.16
C HIS A 71 -0.75 0.20 21.70
N TYR A 72 0.10 -0.83 21.74
CA TYR A 72 -0.25 -2.20 22.17
C TYR A 72 -1.49 -2.78 21.47
N CYS A 73 -1.72 -2.38 20.22
CA CYS A 73 -2.83 -2.86 19.41
C CYS A 73 -2.36 -3.96 18.44
N VAL A 74 -3.29 -4.78 17.96
CA VAL A 74 -3.04 -5.84 16.94
C VAL A 74 -3.86 -5.60 15.67
N THR A 75 -4.75 -4.60 15.69
CA THR A 75 -5.57 -4.22 14.55
C THR A 75 -5.17 -2.84 14.07
N LEU A 76 -4.84 -2.76 12.78
CA LEU A 76 -4.63 -1.49 12.11
C LEU A 76 -5.97 -0.76 11.95
N THR A 77 -6.01 0.52 12.31
CA THR A 77 -7.20 1.36 12.14
C THR A 77 -6.86 2.59 11.31
N VAL A 78 -7.89 3.24 10.75
CA VAL A 78 -7.76 4.49 10.00
C VAL A 78 -7.02 5.58 10.80
N ARG A 79 -7.15 5.59 12.14
CA ARG A 79 -6.46 6.56 13.00
C ARG A 79 -4.94 6.41 12.96
N ASN A 80 -4.43 5.18 12.85
CA ASN A 80 -2.98 4.93 12.75
C ASN A 80 -2.44 5.52 11.44
N THR A 81 -3.12 5.25 10.32
CA THR A 81 -2.77 5.78 9.01
C THR A 81 -2.85 7.30 8.97
N GLN A 82 -3.90 7.89 9.57
CA GLN A 82 -4.01 9.35 9.70
C GLN A 82 -2.83 9.95 10.48
N LEU A 83 -2.41 9.30 11.58
CA LEU A 83 -1.28 9.76 12.37
C LEU A 83 0.03 9.72 11.56
N ILE A 84 0.32 8.62 10.86
CA ILE A 84 1.53 8.51 10.02
C ILE A 84 1.52 9.55 8.90
N MET A 85 0.38 9.76 8.23
CA MET A 85 0.26 10.79 7.19
C MET A 85 0.50 12.20 7.73
N ASN A 86 0.03 12.51 8.95
CA ASN A 86 0.27 13.81 9.58
C ASN A 86 1.73 14.01 9.95
N ILE A 87 2.41 12.97 10.45
CA ILE A 87 3.85 13.00 10.71
C ILE A 87 4.62 13.23 9.39
N ALA A 88 4.32 12.45 8.35
CA ALA A 88 4.96 12.58 7.04
C ALA A 88 4.77 13.98 6.43
N LYS A 89 3.59 14.58 6.58
CA LYS A 89 3.32 15.97 6.15
C LYS A 89 4.14 17.01 6.91
N THR A 90 4.43 16.77 8.19
CA THR A 90 5.18 17.71 9.03
C THR A 90 6.69 17.66 8.75
N LEU A 91 7.18 16.51 8.28
CA LEU A 91 8.59 16.30 7.94
C LEU A 91 8.95 16.78 6.52
N ARG A 92 7.95 17.12 5.70
CA ARG A 92 8.11 17.65 4.35
C ARG A 92 8.00 19.17 4.36
#